data_AF-A0A932SCD5-F1
#
_entry.id   AF-A0A932SCD5-F1
#
_cell.length_a   1.000
_cell.length_b   1.000
_cell.length_c   1.000
_cell.angle_alpha   90.00
_cell.angle_beta   90.00
_cell.angle_gamma   90.00
#
_symmetry.space_group_name_H-M   'P 1'
#
loop_
_entity.id
_entity.type
_entity.pdbx_description
1 polymer ?
#
loop_
_entity_poly.entity_id
_entity_poly.type
_entity_poly.pdbx_seq_one_letter_code
_entity_poly.pdbx_strand_id
1 'polypeptide(L)'
;MSGNLYHDQTLFQAPNSKLPSDFTIAYNSLDTYTGPLGKGWTHTYNINITKESNNSLTLMKQDGKRVGFTSSGAAYYSDVKTGEHSTIIKNTDSTYTLTAKDGTVYTFNTKGKLTSIKDRNNNTTT
;
A
#
# COMPACT_ATOMS: atom_id res chain seq x y z
N MET A 1 -26.98 10.87 -4.03
CA MET A 1 -26.30 9.64 -4.49
C MET A 1 -25.09 10.08 -5.30
N SER A 2 -23.88 9.63 -4.97
CA SER A 2 -22.63 10.18 -5.52
C SER A 2 -22.15 9.53 -6.84
N GLY A 3 -22.96 8.70 -7.50
CA GLY A 3 -22.66 8.18 -8.84
C GLY A 3 -21.37 7.37 -8.97
N ASN A 4 -20.81 6.86 -7.86
CA ASN A 4 -19.56 6.11 -7.90
C ASN A 4 -19.77 4.67 -8.39
N LEU A 5 -19.10 4.29 -9.46
CA LEU A 5 -18.97 2.89 -9.89
C LEU A 5 -17.70 2.30 -9.28
N TYR A 6 -17.87 1.22 -8.51
CA TYR A 6 -16.79 0.40 -7.98
C TYR A 6 -16.92 -1.02 -8.52
N HIS A 7 -15.80 -1.60 -8.96
CA HIS A 7 -15.75 -2.97 -9.45
C HIS A 7 -14.40 -3.60 -9.10
N ASP A 8 -14.40 -4.85 -8.68
CA ASP A 8 -13.19 -5.64 -8.48
C ASP A 8 -13.32 -7.02 -9.16
N GLN A 9 -12.18 -7.55 -9.59
CA GLN A 9 -12.10 -8.86 -10.25
C GLN A 9 -10.80 -9.57 -9.85
N THR A 10 -10.92 -10.76 -9.27
CA THR A 10 -9.79 -11.65 -9.05
C THR A 10 -9.42 -12.36 -10.35
N LEU A 11 -8.16 -12.21 -10.78
CA LEU A 11 -7.65 -12.83 -12.00
C LEU A 11 -6.97 -14.17 -11.73
N PHE A 12 -6.23 -14.26 -10.62
CA PHE A 12 -5.49 -15.45 -10.23
C PHE A 12 -5.57 -15.66 -8.73
N GLN A 13 -5.70 -16.90 -8.31
CA GLN A 13 -5.60 -17.33 -6.92
C GLN A 13 -4.46 -18.33 -6.83
N ALA A 14 -3.61 -18.18 -5.82
CA ALA A 14 -2.59 -19.15 -5.46
C ALA A 14 -3.07 -19.98 -4.26
N PRO A 15 -3.60 -21.20 -4.47
CA PRO A 15 -4.05 -22.04 -3.37
C PRO A 15 -2.89 -22.29 -2.39
N ASN A 16 -3.18 -22.15 -1.10
CA ASN A 16 -2.23 -22.32 0.01
C ASN A 16 -1.08 -21.28 0.10
N SER A 17 -1.18 -20.12 -0.57
CA SER A 17 -0.20 -19.04 -0.37
C SER A 17 -0.40 -18.34 0.98
N LYS A 18 0.69 -18.15 1.72
CA LYS A 18 0.72 -17.48 3.05
C LYS A 18 0.86 -15.95 2.97
N LEU A 19 1.12 -15.42 1.77
CA LEU A 19 1.17 -14.00 1.42
C LEU A 19 0.04 -13.70 0.43
N PRO A 20 -0.33 -12.41 0.15
CA PRO A 20 -1.52 -12.07 -0.62
C PRO A 20 -1.69 -13.00 -1.83
N SER A 21 -2.57 -13.98 -1.71
CA SER A 21 -2.60 -15.14 -2.61
C SER A 21 -3.29 -14.80 -3.93
N ASP A 22 -4.04 -13.71 -3.91
CA ASP A 22 -5.00 -13.37 -4.94
C ASP A 22 -4.56 -12.09 -5.64
N PHE A 23 -4.38 -12.20 -6.95
CA PHE A 23 -4.20 -11.04 -7.79
C PHE A 23 -5.57 -10.52 -8.21
N THR A 24 -5.99 -9.42 -7.59
CA THR A 24 -7.25 -8.72 -7.87
C THR A 24 -6.94 -7.38 -8.49
N ILE A 25 -7.69 -7.04 -9.54
CA ILE A 25 -7.76 -5.68 -10.09
C ILE A 25 -9.00 -4.99 -9.55
N ALA A 26 -8.92 -3.69 -9.28
CA ALA A 26 -10.06 -2.90 -8.82
C ALA A 26 -10.15 -1.58 -9.59
N TYR A 27 -11.39 -1.19 -9.92
CA TYR A 27 -11.75 0.05 -10.58
C TYR A 27 -12.65 0.91 -9.68
N ASN A 28 -12.35 2.21 -9.62
CA ASN A 28 -13.18 3.20 -8.98
C ASN A 28 -13.31 4.42 -9.90
N SER A 29 -14.52 4.71 -10.37
CA SER A 29 -14.75 5.79 -11.35
C SER A 29 -14.44 7.20 -10.84
N LEU A 30 -14.45 7.39 -9.51
CA LEU A 30 -14.11 8.66 -8.89
C LEU A 30 -12.62 8.76 -8.54
N ASP A 31 -11.85 7.68 -8.65
CA ASP A 31 -10.42 7.71 -8.39
C ASP A 31 -9.68 8.35 -9.57
N THR A 32 -8.93 9.42 -9.28
CA THR A 32 -8.15 10.17 -10.27
C THR A 32 -6.74 9.62 -10.44
N TYR A 33 -6.33 8.69 -9.59
CA TYR A 33 -5.02 8.03 -9.69
C TYR A 33 -4.88 7.30 -11.02
N THR A 34 -3.72 7.51 -11.66
CA THR A 34 -3.34 6.82 -12.89
C THR A 34 -2.14 5.94 -12.59
N GLY A 35 -2.39 4.64 -12.49
CA GLY A 35 -1.41 3.63 -12.17
C GLY A 35 -0.99 2.79 -13.39
N PRO A 36 -0.31 1.65 -13.14
CA PRO A 36 0.13 0.74 -14.20
C PRO A 36 -0.99 0.22 -15.11
N LEU A 37 -2.23 0.15 -14.60
CA LEU A 37 -3.39 -0.35 -15.33
C LEU A 37 -4.28 0.78 -15.90
N GLY A 38 -3.84 2.04 -15.80
CA GLY A 38 -4.59 3.22 -16.24
C GLY A 38 -5.34 3.94 -15.13
N LYS A 39 -6.12 4.95 -15.52
CA LYS A 39 -6.86 5.82 -14.60
C LYS A 39 -7.98 5.07 -13.90
N GLY A 40 -8.08 5.24 -12.59
CA GLY A 40 -9.11 4.63 -11.76
C GLY A 40 -8.90 3.14 -11.47
N TRP A 41 -7.85 2.53 -12.04
CA TRP A 41 -7.52 1.13 -11.85
C TRP A 41 -6.33 0.95 -10.90
N THR A 42 -6.39 -0.12 -10.10
CA THR A 42 -5.29 -0.60 -9.25
C THR A 42 -5.28 -2.13 -9.19
N HIS A 43 -4.27 -2.71 -8.55
CA HIS A 43 -4.19 -4.15 -8.28
C HIS A 43 -3.59 -4.45 -6.90
N THR A 44 -3.74 -5.67 -6.40
CA THR A 44 -3.33 -6.10 -5.03
C THR A 44 -1.91 -5.65 -4.65
N TYR A 45 -0.97 -5.71 -5.60
CA TYR A 45 0.45 -5.39 -5.39
C TYR A 45 0.84 -3.94 -5.69
N ASN A 46 -0.10 -3.10 -6.12
CA ASN A 46 0.17 -1.68 -6.39
C ASN A 46 0.27 -0.85 -5.11
N ILE A 47 0.67 -1.46 -3.99
CA ILE A 47 0.89 -0.78 -2.72
C ILE A 47 2.05 0.19 -2.92
N ASN A 48 1.85 1.47 -2.60
CA ASN A 48 2.91 2.46 -2.78
C ASN A 48 2.82 3.58 -1.76
N ILE A 49 3.96 4.26 -1.61
CA ILE A 49 4.11 5.45 -0.77
C ILE A 49 4.33 6.64 -1.69
N THR A 50 3.50 7.66 -1.53
CA THR A 50 3.70 8.97 -2.14
C THR A 50 4.17 9.95 -1.07
N LYS A 51 5.24 10.70 -1.35
CA LYS A 51 5.70 11.79 -0.48
C LYS A 51 4.98 13.08 -0.83
N GLU A 52 4.37 13.71 0.17
CA GLU A 52 3.66 14.97 0.02
C GLU A 52 4.58 16.18 0.25
N SER A 53 4.13 17.37 -0.21
CA SER A 53 4.89 18.63 -0.12
C SER A 53 5.15 19.08 1.32
N ASN A 54 4.25 18.77 2.25
CA ASN A 54 4.35 19.05 3.70
C ASN A 54 5.18 18.00 4.46
N ASN A 55 5.93 17.14 3.76
CA ASN A 55 6.70 16.03 4.32
C ASN A 55 5.87 14.91 4.97
N SER A 56 4.53 14.89 4.82
CA SER A 56 3.74 13.69 5.14
C SER A 56 3.89 12.62 4.04
N LEU A 57 3.47 11.39 4.35
CA LEU A 57 3.37 10.31 3.38
C LEU A 57 1.91 9.92 3.17
N THR A 58 1.57 9.51 1.96
CA THR A 58 0.32 8.83 1.64
C THR A 58 0.65 7.39 1.26
N LEU A 59 0.14 6.43 2.03
CA LEU A 59 0.17 5.02 1.68
C LEU A 59 -1.08 4.67 0.88
N MET A 60 -0.92 4.13 -0.32
CA MET A 60 -1.98 3.43 -1.02
C MET A 60 -1.88 1.93 -0.70
N LYS A 61 -2.95 1.34 -0.17
CA LYS A 61 -3.01 -0.09 0.16
C LYS A 61 -3.47 -0.94 -1.04
N GLN A 62 -3.49 -2.26 -0.86
CA GLN A 62 -3.87 -3.25 -1.88
C GLN A 62 -5.27 -3.04 -2.47
N ASP A 63 -6.20 -2.47 -1.70
CA ASP A 63 -7.59 -2.18 -2.08
C ASP A 63 -7.75 -0.80 -2.72
N GLY A 64 -6.65 -0.05 -2.90
CA GLY A 64 -6.65 1.33 -3.39
C GLY A 64 -6.98 2.37 -2.31
N LYS A 65 -7.28 1.97 -1.06
CA LYS A 65 -7.50 2.93 0.04
C LYS A 65 -6.22 3.70 0.31
N ARG A 66 -6.35 5.01 0.48
CA ARG A 66 -5.25 5.92 0.82
C ARG A 66 -5.30 6.30 2.29
N VAL A 67 -4.16 6.23 2.96
CA VAL A 67 -3.99 6.60 4.37
C VAL A 67 -2.82 7.57 4.50
N GLY A 68 -3.06 8.69 5.16
CA GLY A 68 -2.03 9.69 5.45
C GLY A 68 -1.21 9.33 6.69
N PHE A 69 0.08 9.63 6.65
CA PHE A 69 1.03 9.44 7.73
C PHE A 69 1.81 10.72 7.98
N THR A 70 1.82 11.18 9.23
CA THR A 70 2.55 12.37 9.66
C THR A 70 3.95 12.00 10.11
N SER A 71 4.94 12.83 9.76
CA SER A 71 6.34 12.60 10.13
C SER A 71 6.61 12.91 11.61
N SER A 72 7.42 12.06 12.24
CA SER A 72 8.07 12.26 13.54
C SER A 72 9.55 11.86 13.38
N GLY A 73 10.33 12.75 12.77
CA GLY A 73 11.70 12.46 12.34
C GLY A 73 11.74 11.49 11.15
N ALA A 74 12.45 10.36 11.32
CA ALA A 74 12.52 9.29 10.31
C ALA A 74 11.32 8.33 10.36
N ALA A 75 10.53 8.37 11.43
CA ALA A 75 9.33 7.56 11.59
C ALA A 75 8.07 8.33 11.17
N TYR A 76 7.07 7.61 10.73
CA TYR A 76 5.81 8.15 10.22
C TYR A 76 4.65 7.34 10.78
N TYR A 77 3.61 8.04 11.24
CA TYR A 77 2.47 7.45 11.92
C TYR A 77 1.15 7.94 11.31
N SER A 78 0.20 7.03 11.14
CA SER A 78 -1.17 7.34 10.77
C SER A 78 -1.94 7.93 11.94
N ASP A 79 -2.98 8.74 11.65
CA ASP A 79 -3.94 9.15 12.68
C ASP A 79 -4.73 7.91 13.16
N VAL A 80 -4.85 7.75 14.48
CA VAL A 80 -5.57 6.63 15.11
C VAL A 80 -7.01 6.47 14.60
N LYS A 81 -7.65 7.56 14.17
CA LYS A 81 -9.02 7.56 13.62
C LYS A 81 -9.12 6.84 12.27
N THR A 82 -8.01 6.65 11.57
CA THR A 82 -7.99 5.94 10.28
C THR A 82 -8.16 4.42 10.43
N GLY A 83 -7.98 3.90 11.65
CA GLY A 83 -7.91 2.46 11.94
C GLY A 83 -6.61 1.80 11.45
N GLU A 84 -5.70 2.57 10.85
CA GLU A 84 -4.37 2.11 10.45
C GLU A 84 -3.42 2.26 11.64
N HIS A 85 -2.69 1.18 11.93
CA HIS A 85 -1.78 1.08 13.08
C HIS A 85 -0.37 0.65 12.66
N SER A 86 -0.10 0.61 11.36
CA SER A 86 1.25 0.42 10.84
C SER A 86 2.14 1.63 11.12
N THR A 87 3.45 1.42 11.05
CA THR A 87 4.46 2.47 11.12
C THR A 87 5.29 2.42 9.85
N ILE A 88 5.62 3.58 9.29
CA ILE A 88 6.56 3.69 8.18
C ILE A 88 7.87 4.28 8.71
N ILE A 89 9.00 3.65 8.39
CA ILE A 89 10.35 4.18 8.63
C ILE A 89 10.95 4.56 7.27
N LYS A 90 11.51 5.77 7.19
CA LYS A 90 12.38 6.17 6.09
C LYS A 90 13.82 5.81 6.45
N ASN A 91 14.42 4.94 5.64
CA ASN A 91 15.77 4.42 5.85
C ASN A 91 16.84 5.43 5.38
N THR A 92 18.08 5.21 5.81
CA THR A 92 19.23 6.07 5.47
C THR A 92 19.56 6.07 3.98
N ASP A 93 19.26 4.98 3.27
CA ASP A 93 19.39 4.84 1.81
C ASP A 93 18.18 5.42 1.03
N SER A 94 17.29 6.15 1.71
CA SER A 94 16.05 6.72 1.18
C SER A 94 14.98 5.71 0.73
N THR A 95 15.13 4.43 1.07
CA THR A 95 14.03 3.45 0.97
C THR A 95 13.03 3.63 2.11
N TYR A 96 11.90 2.94 2.03
CA TYR A 96 10.89 2.94 3.09
C TYR A 96 10.56 1.53 3.54
N THR A 97 10.26 1.39 4.83
CA THR A 97 9.79 0.14 5.42
C THR A 97 8.49 0.40 6.18
N LEU A 98 7.42 -0.28 5.78
CA LEU A 98 6.17 -0.30 6.53
C LEU A 98 6.11 -1.58 7.37
N THR A 99 5.85 -1.43 8.66
CA THR A 99 5.57 -2.56 9.56
C THR A 99 4.11 -2.51 9.97
N ALA A 100 3.33 -3.49 9.54
CA ALA A 100 1.93 -3.64 9.89
C ALA A 100 1.76 -4.21 11.31
N LYS A 101 0.57 -4.01 11.89
CA LYS A 101 0.24 -4.47 13.25
C LYS A 101 0.37 -5.99 13.42
N ASP A 102 0.16 -6.75 12.36
CA ASP A 102 0.30 -8.21 12.34
C ASP A 102 1.75 -8.69 12.16
N GLY A 103 2.72 -7.78 12.11
CA GLY A 103 4.13 -8.07 11.89
C GLY A 103 4.52 -8.26 10.42
N THR A 104 3.59 -8.06 9.48
CA THR A 104 3.93 -8.05 8.04
C THR A 104 4.77 -6.81 7.72
N VAL A 105 5.88 -7.03 7.03
CA VAL A 105 6.81 -5.99 6.61
C VAL A 105 6.72 -5.79 5.11
N TYR A 106 6.55 -4.53 4.69
CA TYR A 106 6.56 -4.13 3.29
C TYR A 106 7.78 -3.23 3.06
N THR A 107 8.58 -3.54 2.05
CA THR A 107 9.72 -2.70 1.67
C THR A 107 9.41 -1.96 0.38
N PHE A 108 9.85 -0.71 0.30
CA PHE A 108 9.63 0.15 -0.85
C PHE A 108 10.95 0.77 -1.30
N ASN A 109 11.13 0.92 -2.61
CA ASN A 109 12.28 1.61 -3.17
C ASN A 109 12.22 3.14 -2.92
N THR A 110 13.24 3.86 -3.37
CA THR A 110 13.35 5.32 -3.24
C THR A 110 12.23 6.11 -3.93
N LYS A 111 11.53 5.49 -4.89
CA LYS A 111 10.34 6.05 -5.57
C LYS A 111 9.02 5.65 -4.89
N GLY A 112 9.08 5.00 -3.74
CA GLY A 112 7.92 4.56 -2.98
C GLY A 112 7.17 3.37 -3.59
N LYS A 113 7.76 2.65 -4.55
CA LYS A 113 7.15 1.44 -5.11
C LYS A 113 7.51 0.22 -4.27
N LEU A 114 6.55 -0.65 -4.01
CA LEU A 114 6.75 -1.92 -3.31
C LEU A 114 7.83 -2.77 -4.00
N THR A 115 8.71 -3.37 -3.20
CA THR A 115 9.77 -4.28 -3.66
C THR A 115 9.75 -5.63 -2.96
N SER A 116 9.17 -5.74 -1.76
CA SER A 116 8.94 -7.03 -1.13
C SER A 116 7.84 -6.96 -0.06
N ILE A 117 7.21 -8.09 0.20
CA ILE A 117 6.32 -8.33 1.34
C ILE A 117 6.87 -9.53 2.10
N LYS A 118 7.02 -9.39 3.41
CA LYS A 118 7.51 -10.43 4.30
C LYS A 118 6.58 -10.62 5.49
N ASP A 119 6.11 -11.84 5.74
CA ASP A 119 5.28 -12.14 6.92
C ASP A 119 6.14 -12.38 8.18
N ARG A 120 5.47 -12.53 9.33
CA ARG A 120 6.12 -12.84 10.62
C ARG A 120 6.88 -14.18 10.66
N ASN A 121 6.62 -15.06 9.71
CA ASN A 121 7.24 -16.39 9.60
C ASN A 121 8.38 -16.38 8.56
N ASN A 122 8.80 -15.21 8.09
CA ASN A 122 9.80 -15.01 7.04
C ASN A 122 9.44 -15.52 5.64
N ASN A 123 8.17 -15.85 5.36
CA ASN A 123 7.74 -16.05 3.97
C ASN A 123 7.85 -14.71 3.24
N THR A 124 8.40 -14.71 2.03
CA THR A 124 8.73 -13.48 1.27
C THR A 124 8.24 -13.57 -0.17
N THR A 125 7.60 -12.51 -0.66
CA THR A 125 7.25 -12.28 -2.08
C THR A 125 7.98 -11.03 -2.58
N THR A 126 8.57 -11.09 -3.78
CA THR A 126 9.36 -10.03 -4.42
C THR A 126 8.91 -9.77 -5.85
#